data_AF-A0A931CPK5-F1
#
_entry.id   AF-A0A931CPK5-F1
#
_cell.length_a   1.000
_cell.length_b   1.000
_cell.length_c   1.000
_cell.angle_alpha   90.00
_cell.angle_beta   90.00
_cell.angle_gamma   90.00
#
_symmetry.space_group_name_H-M   'P 1'
#
loop_
_entity.id
_entity.type
_entity.pdbx_description
1 polymer ?
#
loop_
_entity_poly.entity_id
_entity_poly.type
_entity_poly.pdbx_seq_one_letter_code
_entity_poly.pdbx_strand_id
1 'polypeptide(L)'
;MTTVQALLRYLREDLLFQQTGPGRYTFHDLIRAYATSRAHDEDRPPERRTALTRLFDYYVAATATAVNNLHPAEARWRPAVPASVTPSRP
;
A
#
# COMPACT_ATOMS: atom_id res chain seq x y z
N MET A 1 -0.05 10.52 16.04
CA MET A 1 0.28 9.09 15.82
C MET A 1 -0.69 8.11 16.52
N THR A 2 -1.75 8.59 17.19
CA THR A 2 -2.68 7.77 18.01
C THR A 2 -4.02 7.48 17.31
N THR A 3 -4.48 8.36 16.41
CA THR A 3 -5.76 8.25 15.71
C THR A 3 -5.80 7.09 14.71
N VAL A 4 -4.73 6.87 13.95
CA VAL A 4 -4.63 5.74 12.99
C VAL A 4 -4.69 4.39 13.72
N GLN A 5 -4.00 4.27 14.85
CA GLN A 5 -4.00 3.03 15.65
C GLN A 5 -5.35 2.76 16.31
N ALA A 6 -6.06 3.80 16.74
CA ALA A 6 -7.40 3.67 17.28
C ALA A 6 -8.40 3.20 16.20
N LEU A 7 -8.30 3.75 14.99
CA LEU A 7 -9.15 3.36 13.85
C LEU A 7 -8.90 1.90 13.43
N LEU A 8 -7.63 1.48 13.37
CA LEU A 8 -7.27 0.09 13.06
C LEU A 8 -7.75 -0.89 14.14
N ARG A 9 -7.83 -0.47 15.41
CA ARG A 9 -8.36 -1.29 16.50
C ARG A 9 -9.87 -1.48 16.41
N TYR A 10 -10.59 -0.43 16.04
CA TYR A 10 -12.03 -0.48 15.82
C TYR A 10 -12.39 -1.42 14.65
N LEU A 11 -11.66 -1.32 13.54
CA LEU A 11 -11.87 -2.19 12.37
C LEU A 11 -11.46 -3.67 12.62
N ARG A 12 -10.68 -3.95 13.66
CA ARG A 12 -10.32 -5.31 14.10
C ARG A 12 -11.46 -5.99 14.86
N GLU A 13 -12.28 -5.23 15.59
CA GLU A 13 -13.41 -5.80 16.35
C GLU A 13 -14.53 -6.32 15.41
N ASP A 14 -14.60 -5.79 14.19
CA ASP A 14 -15.47 -6.25 13.09
C ASP A 14 -14.77 -7.19 12.08
N LEU A 15 -13.67 -7.86 12.47
CA LEU A 15 -12.97 -8.88 11.65
C LEU A 15 -12.34 -8.39 10.32
N LEU A 16 -12.13 -7.08 10.12
CA LEU A 16 -11.61 -6.54 8.85
C LEU A 16 -10.09 -6.58 8.73
N PHE A 17 -9.37 -6.60 9.86
CA PHE A 17 -7.91 -6.61 9.92
C PHE A 17 -7.36 -7.66 10.88
N GLN A 18 -6.39 -8.44 10.40
CA GLN A 18 -5.61 -9.38 11.19
C GLN A 18 -4.25 -8.76 11.51
N GLN A 19 -3.86 -8.78 12.78
CA GLN A 19 -2.51 -8.42 13.18
C GLN A 19 -1.60 -9.62 12.95
N THR A 20 -0.63 -9.49 12.04
CA THR A 20 0.32 -10.57 11.68
C THR A 20 1.66 -10.44 12.38
N GLY A 21 1.86 -9.36 13.15
CA GLY A 21 3.02 -9.12 14.00
C GLY A 21 2.96 -7.73 14.65
N PRO A 22 3.91 -7.38 15.55
CA PRO A 22 3.96 -6.06 16.17
C PRO A 22 3.99 -4.95 15.13
N GLY A 23 2.98 -4.08 15.14
CA GLY A 23 2.84 -2.98 14.17
C GLY A 23 2.50 -3.38 12.73
N ARG A 24 2.27 -4.66 12.44
CA ARG A 24 1.91 -5.17 11.10
C ARG A 24 0.46 -5.61 11.07
N TYR A 25 -0.28 -5.07 10.11
CA TYR A 25 -1.70 -5.35 9.91
C TYR A 25 -1.89 -5.80 8.47
N THR A 26 -2.65 -6.88 8.28
CA THR A 26 -3.15 -7.32 6.98
C THR A 26 -4.66 -7.23 6.96
N PHE A 27 -5.24 -6.93 5.80
CA PHE A 27 -6.66 -7.16 5.59
C PHE A 27 -6.97 -8.66 5.60
N HIS A 28 -8.17 -9.01 6.04
CA HIS A 28 -8.66 -10.38 5.91
C HIS A 28 -8.86 -10.74 4.43
N ASP A 29 -8.65 -12.01 4.09
CA ASP A 29 -8.87 -12.51 2.72
C ASP A 29 -10.29 -12.23 2.20
N LEU A 30 -11.30 -12.18 3.08
CA LEU A 30 -12.67 -11.82 2.72
C LEU A 30 -12.78 -10.36 2.21
N ILE A 31 -12.08 -9.43 2.87
CA ILE A 31 -12.05 -8.03 2.45
C ILE A 31 -11.27 -7.85 1.17
N ARG A 32 -10.20 -8.64 1.00
CA ARG A 32 -9.47 -8.67 -0.27
C ARG A 32 -10.36 -9.19 -1.41
N ALA A 33 -11.09 -10.29 -1.19
CA ALA A 33 -12.00 -10.87 -2.18
C ALA A 33 -13.14 -9.90 -2.53
N TYR A 34 -13.77 -9.30 -1.51
CA TYR A 34 -14.83 -8.31 -1.70
C TYR A 34 -14.33 -7.09 -2.49
N ALA A 35 -13.22 -6.47 -2.06
CA ALA A 35 -12.65 -5.32 -2.77
C ALA A 35 -12.27 -5.66 -4.21
N THR A 36 -11.78 -6.88 -4.47
CA THR A 36 -11.46 -7.34 -5.83
C THR A 36 -12.72 -7.47 -6.69
N SER A 37 -13.80 -8.05 -6.15
CA SER A 37 -15.09 -8.12 -6.86
C SER A 37 -15.63 -6.73 -7.16
N ARG A 38 -15.64 -5.83 -6.18
CA ARG A 38 -16.11 -4.45 -6.34
C ARG A 38 -15.31 -3.68 -7.38
N ALA A 39 -13.98 -3.77 -7.34
CA ALA A 39 -13.12 -3.19 -8.37
C ALA A 39 -13.40 -3.76 -9.77
N HIS A 40 -13.78 -5.03 -9.88
CA HIS A 40 -14.14 -5.62 -11.17
C HIS A 40 -15.50 -5.12 -11.69
N ASP A 41 -16.46 -4.93 -10.80
CA ASP A 41 -17.84 -4.55 -11.13
C ASP A 41 -18.02 -3.04 -11.35
N GLU A 42 -17.25 -2.22 -10.62
CA GLU A 42 -17.42 -0.76 -10.58
C GLU A 42 -16.38 0.01 -11.41
N ASP A 43 -15.12 -0.44 -11.39
CA ASP A 43 -14.04 0.31 -12.05
C ASP A 43 -13.91 -0.11 -13.51
N ARG A 44 -13.79 0.88 -14.39
CA ARG A 44 -13.52 0.60 -15.80
C ARG A 44 -12.10 0.03 -15.95
N PRO A 45 -11.85 -0.83 -16.94
CA PRO A 45 -10.51 -1.39 -17.18
C PRO A 45 -9.33 -0.39 -17.16
N PRO A 46 -9.42 0.83 -17.75
CA PRO A 46 -8.33 1.81 -17.66
C PRO A 46 -8.13 2.39 -16.25
N GLU A 47 -9.18 2.52 -15.44
CA GLU A 47 -9.10 3.03 -14.07
C GLU A 47 -8.40 2.03 -13.16
N ARG A 48 -8.74 0.74 -13.29
CA ARG A 48 -8.04 -0.36 -12.62
C ARG A 48 -6.54 -0.39 -12.96
N ARG A 49 -6.20 -0.23 -14.25
CA ARG A 49 -4.80 -0.19 -14.69
C ARG A 49 -4.07 0.99 -14.05
N THR A 50 -4.70 2.16 -14.02
CA THR A 50 -4.14 3.37 -13.43
C THR A 50 -3.91 3.21 -11.93
N ALA A 51 -4.85 2.59 -11.21
CA ALA A 51 -4.70 2.30 -9.79
C ALA A 51 -3.51 1.36 -9.52
N LEU A 52 -3.33 0.31 -10.33
CA LEU A 52 -2.18 -0.59 -10.24
C LEU A 52 -0.85 0.12 -10.54
N THR A 53 -0.81 0.98 -11.56
CA THR A 53 0.40 1.77 -11.87
C THR A 53 0.80 2.62 -10.65
N ARG A 54 -0.15 3.34 -10.05
CA ARG A 54 0.12 4.14 -8.83
C ARG A 54 0.63 3.29 -7.66
N LEU A 55 0.08 2.08 -7.49
CA LEU A 55 0.56 1.14 -6.47
C LEU A 55 2.00 0.70 -6.72
N PHE A 56 2.34 0.38 -7.97
CA PHE A 56 3.72 0.00 -8.32
C PHE A 56 4.69 1.17 -8.17
N ASP A 57 4.30 2.38 -8.58
CA ASP A 57 5.12 3.58 -8.38
C ASP A 57 5.45 3.77 -6.90
N TYR A 58 4.45 3.60 -6.02
CA TYR A 58 4.65 3.63 -4.57
C TYR A 58 5.64 2.57 -4.09
N TYR A 59 5.51 1.31 -4.54
CA TYR A 59 6.44 0.26 -4.13
C TYR A 59 7.87 0.55 -4.59
N VAL A 60 8.06 1.01 -5.83
CA VAL A 60 9.38 1.35 -6.36
C VAL A 60 10.01 2.49 -5.53
N ALA A 61 9.25 3.55 -5.23
CA ALA A 61 9.74 4.66 -4.41
C ALA A 61 10.05 4.25 -2.96
N ALA A 62 9.20 3.44 -2.34
CA ALA A 62 9.40 2.94 -0.98
C ALA A 62 10.65 2.04 -0.90
N THR A 63 10.82 1.14 -1.86
CA THR A 63 12.00 0.27 -1.95
C THR A 63 13.26 1.09 -2.23
N ALA A 64 13.23 2.04 -3.17
CA ALA A 64 14.37 2.92 -3.43
C ALA A 64 14.82 3.67 -2.16
N THR A 65 13.85 4.19 -1.39
CA THR A 65 14.12 4.84 -0.10
C THR A 65 14.75 3.88 0.91
N ALA A 66 14.19 2.67 1.06
CA ALA A 66 14.73 1.67 1.98
C ALA A 66 16.16 1.24 1.61
N VAL A 67 16.41 1.01 0.33
CA VAL A 67 17.72 0.57 -0.17
C VAL A 67 18.75 1.70 -0.06
N ASN A 68 18.35 2.97 -0.22
CA ASN A 68 19.23 4.12 0.05
C ASN A 68 19.62 4.23 1.52
N ASN A 69 18.71 3.89 2.44
CA ASN A 69 19.01 3.86 3.87
C ASN A 69 19.94 2.70 4.26
N LEU A 70 19.77 1.52 3.63
CA LEU A 70 20.55 0.33 3.97
C LEU A 70 21.95 0.34 3.32
N HIS A 71 22.08 0.92 2.13
CA HIS A 71 23.29 0.91 1.32
C HIS A 71 23.63 2.31 0.79
N PRO A 72 24.00 3.26 1.66
CA PRO A 72 24.21 4.65 1.26
C PRO A 72 25.39 4.83 0.30
N ALA A 73 26.42 3.97 0.39
CA ALA A 73 27.61 4.05 -0.47
C ALA A 73 27.34 3.79 -1.97
N GLU A 74 26.27 3.05 -2.28
CA GLU A 74 25.87 2.71 -3.64
C GLU A 74 24.89 3.71 -4.26
N ALA A 75 24.35 4.64 -3.47
CA ALA A 75 23.30 5.56 -3.90
C ALA A 75 23.69 6.37 -5.14
N ARG A 76 24.97 6.72 -5.28
CA ARG A 76 25.51 7.49 -6.42
C ARG A 76 25.40 6.77 -7.78
N TRP A 77 25.27 5.44 -7.79
CA TRP A 77 25.19 4.65 -9.02
C TRP A 77 23.77 4.24 -9.38
N ARG A 78 22.79 4.62 -8.56
CA ARG A 78 21.41 4.19 -8.74
C ARG A 78 20.65 5.14 -9.66
N PRO A 79 19.77 4.61 -10.52
CA PRO A 79 18.89 5.45 -11.32
C PRO A 79 17.96 6.26 -10.40
N ALA A 80 17.67 7.50 -10.79
CA ALA A 80 16.71 8.33 -10.10
C ALA A 80 15.31 7.71 -10.22
N VAL A 81 14.68 7.45 -9.07
CA VAL A 81 13.29 7.01 -9.00
C VAL A 81 12.41 8.24 -8.80
N PRO A 82 11.42 8.51 -9.66
CA PRO A 82 10.50 9.62 -9.47
C PRO A 82 9.74 9.45 -8.15
N ALA A 83 9.44 10.56 -7.48
CA ALA A 83 8.66 10.53 -6.25
C ALA A 83 7.27 9.94 -6.55
N SER A 84 6.89 8.87 -5.84
CA SER A 84 5.56 8.29 -5.98
C SER A 84 4.52 9.24 -5.39
N VAL A 85 3.43 9.47 -6.12
CA VAL A 85 2.23 10.08 -5.54
C VAL A 85 1.66 9.06 -4.55
N THR A 86 1.49 9.45 -3.28
CA THR A 86 0.76 8.65 -2.29
C THR A 86 -0.57 8.22 -2.90
N PRO A 87 -1.01 6.95 -2.79
CA PRO A 87 -2.28 6.53 -3.37
C PRO A 87 -3.40 7.43 -2.85
N SER A 88 -3.84 8.37 -3.69
CA SER A 88 -4.98 9.22 -3.43
C SER A 88 -6.22 8.33 -3.48
N ARG A 89 -7.04 8.41 -2.44
CA ARG A 89 -8.32 7.70 -2.34
C ARG A 89 -9.15 8.00 -3.61
N PRO A 90 -9.77 6.97 -4.24
CA PRO A 90 -10.76 7.20 -5.28
C PRO A 90 -11.97 7.99 -4.75
#